data_AF-A0A239FSK2-F1
#
_entry.id   AF-A0A239FSK2-F1
#
_cell.length_a   1.000
_cell.length_b   1.000
_cell.length_c   1.000
_cell.angle_alpha   90.00
_cell.angle_beta   90.00
_cell.angle_gamma   90.00
#
_symmetry.space_group_name_H-M   'P 1'
#
loop_
_entity.id
_entity.type
_entity.pdbx_description
1 polymer ?
#
loop_
_entity_poly.entity_id
_entity_poly.type
_entity_poly.pdbx_seq_one_letter_code
_entity_poly.pdbx_strand_id
1 'polypeptide(L)' 'MTALAPTATHHEVVLWLAAHVDKAILANLVVVFLEQDIEHRDGLLEQLAEVWQLKDPEGWLQFSSWAARRATV' A
#
# COMPACT_ATOMS: atom_id res chain seq x y z
N MET A 1 -9.23 9.03 11.14
CA MET A 1 -7.89 8.54 10.76
C MET A 1 -7.00 9.75 10.47
N THR A 2 -5.70 9.70 10.76
CA THR A 2 -4.79 10.81 10.43
C THR A 2 -4.36 10.69 8.97
N ALA A 3 -4.47 11.77 8.20
CA ALA A 3 -4.11 11.77 6.79
C ALA A 3 -2.61 11.55 6.58
N LEU A 4 -2.23 10.74 5.58
CA LEU A 4 -0.85 10.51 5.18
C LEU A 4 -0.30 11.76 4.49
N ALA A 5 0.77 12.34 5.05
CA ALA A 5 1.40 13.52 4.48
C ALA A 5 1.99 13.21 3.09
N PRO A 6 1.78 14.05 2.07
CA PRO A 6 2.32 13.80 0.73
C PRO A 6 3.85 13.76 0.65
N THR A 7 4.53 14.36 1.63
CA THR A 7 5.99 14.41 1.75
C THR A 7 6.53 13.38 2.75
N ALA A 8 5.70 12.46 3.24
CA ALA A 8 6.12 11.46 4.20
C ALA A 8 7.32 10.65 3.67
N THR A 9 8.31 10.46 4.53
CA THR A 9 9.43 9.57 4.31
C THR A 9 8.96 8.11 4.32
N HIS A 10 9.81 7.19 3.85
CA HIS A 10 9.50 5.75 3.89
C HIS A 10 9.21 5.26 5.32
N HIS A 11 9.96 5.74 6.31
CA HIS A 11 9.75 5.36 7.71
C HIS A 11 8.38 5.82 8.23
N GLU A 12 8.00 7.07 7.92
CA GLU A 12 6.68 7.61 8.31
C GLU A 12 5.53 6.87 7.63
N VAL A 13 5.69 6.46 6.37
CA VAL A 13 4.71 5.59 5.70
C VAL A 13 4.59 4.25 6.39
N VAL A 14 5.69 3.61 6.77
CA VAL A 14 5.65 2.33 7.50
C VAL A 14 4.91 2.49 8.83
N LEU A 15 5.18 3.55 9.58
CA LEU A 15 4.46 3.83 10.83
C LEU A 15 2.97 4.09 10.59
N TRP A 16 2.64 4.83 9.53
CA TRP A 16 1.25 5.09 9.16
C TRP A 16 0.53 3.81 8.75
N LEU A 17 1.14 2.98 7.90
CA LEU A 17 0.62 1.68 7.47
C LEU A 17 0.34 0.79 8.69
N ALA A 18 1.32 0.63 9.59
CA ALA A 18 1.19 -0.20 10.78
C ALA A 18 0.08 0.27 11.74
N ALA A 19 -0.19 1.59 11.79
CA ALA A 19 -1.20 2.17 12.67
C ALA A 19 -2.61 2.21 12.07
N HIS A 20 -2.75 2.22 10.73
CA HIS A 20 -4.02 2.55 10.08
C HIS A 20 -4.52 1.51 9.07
N VAL A 21 -3.68 0.58 8.64
CA VAL A 21 -4.06 -0.44 7.64
C VAL A 21 -4.30 -1.78 8.31
N ASP A 22 -5.31 -2.50 7.80
CA ASP A 22 -5.64 -3.83 8.27
C ASP A 22 -4.44 -4.80 8.20
N LYS A 23 -4.24 -5.59 9.25
CA LYS A 23 -3.10 -6.49 9.37
C LYS A 23 -3.06 -7.55 8.27
N ALA A 24 -4.21 -8.00 7.77
CA ALA A 24 -4.25 -8.96 6.68
C ALA A 24 -3.81 -8.31 5.36
N ILE A 25 -4.16 -7.04 5.12
CA ILE A 25 -3.68 -6.29 3.96
C ILE A 25 -2.16 -6.11 4.03
N LEU A 26 -1.62 -5.73 5.19
CA LEU A 26 -0.17 -5.60 5.39
C LEU A 26 0.57 -6.93 5.20
N ALA A 27 0.02 -8.03 5.74
CA ALA A 27 0.61 -9.36 5.56
C ALA A 27 0.63 -9.78 4.08
N ASN A 28 -0.46 -9.53 3.34
CA ASN A 28 -0.50 -9.79 1.91
C ASN A 28 0.51 -8.92 1.15
N LEU A 29 0.64 -7.62 1.47
CA LEU A 29 1.66 -6.76 0.85
C LEU A 29 3.06 -7.36 1.02
N VAL A 30 3.42 -7.82 2.22
CA VAL A 30 4.71 -8.47 2.46
C VAL A 30 4.88 -9.72 1.61
N VAL A 31 3.88 -10.60 1.56
CA VAL A 31 3.93 -11.83 0.74
C VAL A 31 4.11 -11.49 -0.74
N VAL A 32 3.38 -10.50 -1.25
CA VAL A 32 3.48 -10.07 -2.64
C VAL A 32 4.87 -9.51 -2.95
N PHE A 33 5.48 -8.73 -2.06
CA PHE A 33 6.85 -8.25 -2.26
C PHE A 33 7.94 -9.33 -2.16
N LEU A 34 7.63 -10.50 -1.60
CA LEU A 34 8.52 -11.66 -1.60
C LEU A 34 8.42 -12.50 -2.89
N GLU A 35 7.39 -12.27 -3.71
CA GLU A 35 7.22 -12.96 -4.99
C GLU A 35 8.31 -12.52 -5.98
N GLN A 36 8.99 -13.52 -6.56
CA GLN A 36 10.12 -13.31 -7.46
C GLN A 36 9.68 -13.16 -8.91
N ASP A 37 8.59 -13.83 -9.29
CA ASP A 37 8.00 -13.71 -10.61
C ASP A 37 7.27 -12.37 -10.74
N ILE A 38 7.69 -11.55 -11.70
CA ILE A 38 7.18 -10.19 -11.87
C ILE A 38 5.71 -10.21 -12.32
N GLU A 39 5.34 -11.06 -13.26
CA GLU A 39 3.97 -11.10 -13.79
C GLU A 39 3.01 -11.60 -12.71
N HIS A 40 3.41 -12.63 -11.97
CA HIS A 40 2.61 -13.14 -10.87
C HIS A 40 2.49 -12.11 -9.74
N ARG A 41 3.59 -11.45 -9.37
CA ARG A 41 3.59 -10.39 -8.35
C ARG A 41 2.65 -9.25 -8.73
N ASP A 42 2.70 -8.79 -9.98
CA ASP A 42 1.88 -7.68 -10.44
C ASP A 42 0.39 -8.07 -10.41
N GLY A 43 0.04 -9.30 -10.82
CA GLY A 43 -1.32 -9.83 -10.67
C GLY A 43 -1.79 -9.92 -9.21
N LEU A 44 -0.91 -10.29 -8.27
CA LEU A 44 -1.23 -10.30 -6.84
C LEU A 44 -1.38 -8.87 -6.27
N LEU A 45 -0.57 -7.91 -6.74
CA LEU A 45 -0.70 -6.50 -6.38
C LEU A 45 -2.05 -5.93 -6.82
N GLU A 46 -2.51 -6.26 -8.03
CA GLU A 46 -3.82 -5.83 -8.54
C GLU A 46 -4.97 -6.38 -7.67
N GLN A 47 -4.96 -7.68 -7.39
CA GLN A 47 -5.98 -8.31 -6.53
C GLN A 47 -5.98 -7.70 -5.13
N LEU A 48 -4.80 -7.43 -4.56
CA LEU A 48 -4.68 -6.82 -3.25
C LEU A 48 -5.16 -5.38 -3.24
N ALA A 49 -4.89 -4.62 -4.31
CA ALA A 49 -5.40 -3.27 -4.50
C ALA A 49 -6.93 -3.24 -4.53
N GLU A 50 -7.56 -4.17 -5.27
CA GLU A 50 -9.03 -4.30 -5.30
C GLU A 50 -9.60 -4.60 -3.92
N VAL A 51 -9.02 -5.55 -3.19
CA VAL A 51 -9.45 -5.92 -1.84
C VAL A 51 -9.28 -4.74 -0.87
N TRP A 52 -8.14 -4.05 -0.93
CA TRP A 52 -7.89 -2.89 -0.08
C TRP A 52 -8.86 -1.76 -0.41
N GLN A 53 -9.03 -1.41 -1.69
CA GLN A 53 -9.95 -0.37 -2.11
C GLN A 53 -11.40 -0.65 -1.68
N LEU A 54 -11.83 -1.91 -1.70
CA LEU A 54 -13.17 -2.29 -1.24
C LEU A 54 -13.31 -2.15 0.29
N LYS A 55 -12.30 -2.59 1.06
CA LYS A 55 -12.35 -2.60 2.53
C LYS A 55 -12.09 -1.25 3.16
N ASP A 56 -11.15 -0.50 2.60
CA ASP A 56 -10.68 0.80 3.08
C ASP A 56 -10.30 1.69 1.87
N PRO A 57 -11.31 2.28 1.20
CA PRO A 57 -11.08 3.13 0.03
C PRO A 57 -10.23 4.36 0.36
N GLU A 58 -10.39 4.91 1.56
CA GLU A 58 -9.68 6.12 1.99
C GLU A 58 -8.20 5.83 2.23
N GLY A 59 -7.88 4.76 2.98
CA GLY A 59 -6.49 4.37 3.22
C GLY A 59 -5.77 3.95 1.94
N TRP A 60 -6.46 3.24 1.04
CA TRP A 60 -5.93 2.94 -0.30
C TRP A 60 -5.61 4.21 -1.08
N LEU A 61 -6.54 5.17 -1.14
CA LEU A 61 -6.34 6.42 -1.89
C LEU A 61 -5.14 7.21 -1.35
N GLN A 62 -4.98 7.27 -0.02
CA GLN A 62 -3.88 8.00 0.61
C GLN A 62 -2.52 7.35 0.29
N PHE A 63 -2.41 6.03 0.45
CA PHE A 63 -1.19 5.30 0.15
C PHE A 63 -0.82 5.34 -1.34
N SER A 64 -1.79 5.05 -2.23
CA SER A 64 -1.55 5.05 -3.68
C SER A 64 -1.19 6.44 -4.20
N SER A 65 -1.82 7.50 -3.68
CA SER A 65 -1.47 8.89 -4.03
C SER A 65 -0.05 9.26 -3.61
N TRP A 66 0.39 8.82 -2.42
CA TRP A 66 1.76 9.02 -1.96
C TRP A 66 2.77 8.25 -2.83
N ALA A 67 2.48 6.98 -3.14
CA ALA A 67 3.35 6.13 -3.96
C ALA A 67 3.49 6.68 -5.39
N ALA A 68 2.39 7.08 -6.03
CA ALA A 68 2.38 7.62 -7.39
C ALA A 68 3.26 8.88 -7.53
N ARG A 69 3.22 9.79 -6.55
CA ARG A 69 4.06 11.00 -6.55
C ARG A 69 5.56 10.71 -6.50
N ARG A 70 5.96 9.57 -5.92
CA ARG A 70 7.37 9.17 -5.85
C ARG A 70 7.85 8.42 -7.07
N ALA A 71 6.96 7.77 -7.81
CA ALA A 71 7.30 7.13 -9.08
C ALA A 71 7.59 8.17 -10.19
N THR A 72 7.09 9.41 -10.05
CA THR A 72 7.30 10.50 -11.00
C THR A 72 8.57 11.34 -10.76
N VAL A 73 9.34 11.03 -9.71
CA VAL A 73 10.59 11.72 -9.34
C VAL A 73 11.77 10.80 -9.63
#